data_AF-A0A4Y2ILU6-F1
#
_entry.id   AF-A0A4Y2ILU6-F1
#
_cell.length_a   1.000
_cell.length_b   1.000
_cell.length_c   1.000
_cell.angle_alpha   90.00
_cell.angle_beta   90.00
_cell.angle_gamma   90.00
#
_symmetry.space_group_name_H-M   'P 1'
#
loop_
_entity.id
_entity.type
_entity.pdbx_description
1 polymer ?
#
loop_
_entity_poly.entity_id
_entity_poly.type
_entity_poly.pdbx_seq_one_letter_code
_entity_poly.pdbx_strand_id
1 'polypeptide(L)' 'YEVTTLEEACKQAQVFVTTTGCRDIIRGEHFMNMRNDSIVCNIGHFDIEIDVKWLETNAVEKINIKPQ' A
#
# COMPACT_ATOMS: atom_id res chain seq x y z
N TYR A 1 9.11 -5.99 -20.04
CA TYR A 1 8.67 -5.85 -18.64
C TYR A 1 9.51 -4.77 -18.01
N GLU A 2 8.94 -3.95 -17.13
CA GLU A 2 9.69 -2.95 -16.37
C GLU A 2 9.95 -3.48 -14.96
N VAL A 3 11.15 -3.24 -14.45
CA VAL A 3 11.51 -3.54 -13.05
C VAL A 3 12.03 -2.23 -12.48
N THR A 4 11.40 -1.78 -11.40
CA THR A 4 11.75 -0.53 -10.73
C THR A 4 11.58 -0.68 -9.23
N THR A 5 12.02 0.30 -8.47
CA THR A 5 11.85 0.32 -7.02
C THR A 5 10.46 0.83 -6.64
N LEU A 6 10.02 0.52 -5.42
CA LEU A 6 8.69 0.94 -4.96
C LEU A 6 8.58 2.47 -4.87
N GLU A 7 9.66 3.17 -4.52
CA GLU A 7 9.71 4.63 -4.41
C GLU A 7 9.44 5.31 -5.76
N GLU A 8 9.95 4.74 -6.86
CA GLU A 8 9.67 5.26 -8.20
C GLU A 8 8.28 4.84 -8.67
N ALA A 9 7.87 3.59 -8.38
CA ALA A 9 6.53 3.12 -8.71
C ALA A 9 5.43 3.96 -8.03
N CYS A 10 5.61 4.40 -6.79
CA CYS A 10 4.64 5.21 -6.05
C CYS A 10 4.21 6.49 -6.79
N LYS A 11 5.13 7.08 -7.58
CA LYS A 11 4.88 8.34 -8.31
C LYS A 11 3.96 8.17 -9.51
N GLN A 12 3.85 6.97 -10.06
CA GLN A 12 3.14 6.70 -11.31
C GLN A 12 2.00 5.69 -11.18
N ALA A 13 2.13 4.70 -10.30
CA ALA A 13 1.17 3.61 -10.16
C ALA A 13 -0.13 4.07 -9.48
N GLN A 14 -1.22 3.41 -9.87
CA GLN A 14 -2.56 3.59 -9.29
C GLN A 14 -3.00 2.37 -8.48
N VAL A 15 -2.44 1.19 -8.78
CA VAL A 15 -2.79 -0.08 -8.14
C VAL A 15 -1.50 -0.75 -7.68
N PHE A 16 -1.46 -1.13 -6.40
CA PHE A 16 -0.34 -1.80 -5.75
C PHE A 16 -0.80 -3.15 -5.21
N VAL A 17 -0.05 -4.21 -5.56
CA VAL A 17 -0.33 -5.57 -5.11
C VAL A 17 0.95 -6.15 -4.51
N THR A 18 0.93 -6.50 -3.22
CA THR A 18 2.06 -7.14 -2.54
C THR A 18 1.94 -8.66 -2.60
N THR A 19 3.01 -9.34 -3.03
CA THR A 19 3.06 -10.80 -3.28
C THR A 19 4.36 -11.41 -2.73
N THR A 20 4.96 -10.82 -1.69
CA THR A 20 6.37 -11.09 -1.36
C THR A 20 6.55 -12.17 -0.31
N GLY A 21 5.58 -12.36 0.59
CA GLY A 21 5.76 -13.17 1.80
C GLY A 21 6.71 -12.54 2.82
N CYS A 22 7.09 -11.27 2.64
CA CYS A 22 7.94 -10.49 3.52
C CYS A 22 7.15 -9.38 4.21
N ARG A 23 7.68 -8.88 5.32
CA ARG A 23 7.07 -7.77 6.06
C ARG A 23 7.58 -6.41 5.57
N ASP A 24 6.84 -5.37 5.92
CA ASP A 24 7.27 -3.96 5.80
C ASP A 24 7.55 -3.51 4.34
N ILE A 25 6.78 -4.02 3.36
CA ILE A 25 6.93 -3.69 1.94
C ILE A 25 6.34 -2.31 1.63
N ILE A 26 5.07 -2.10 1.98
CA ILE A 26 4.41 -0.80 1.83
C ILE A 26 4.28 -0.15 3.21
N ARG A 27 4.90 1.02 3.39
CA ARG A 27 5.07 1.73 4.66
C ARG A 27 4.56 3.16 4.56
N GLY A 28 4.54 3.88 5.69
CA GLY A 28 4.16 5.29 5.77
C GLY A 28 4.76 6.18 4.67
N GLU A 29 6.07 6.08 4.44
CA GLU A 29 6.76 6.86 3.40
C GLU A 29 6.28 6.55 1.96
N HIS A 30 5.80 5.33 1.71
CA HIS A 30 5.24 4.95 0.42
C HIS A 30 3.86 5.56 0.25
N PHE A 31 2.98 5.49 1.27
CA PHE A 31 1.64 6.09 1.23
C PHE A 31 1.69 7.60 0.97
N MET A 32 2.65 8.31 1.57
CA MET A 32 2.82 9.75 1.36
C MET A 32 3.22 10.14 -0.06
N ASN A 33 3.79 9.20 -0.82
CA ASN A 33 4.21 9.40 -2.21
C ASN A 33 3.24 8.79 -3.23
N MET A 34 2.18 8.10 -2.78
CA MET A 34 1.17 7.53 -3.66
C MET A 34 0.27 8.62 -4.24
N ARG A 35 -0.22 8.35 -5.45
CA ARG A 35 -1.17 9.24 -6.13
C ARG A 35 -2.54 9.22 -5.44
N ASN A 36 -3.31 10.29 -5.58
CA ASN A 36 -4.71 10.29 -5.15
C ASN A 36 -5.48 9.12 -5.78
N ASP A 37 -6.42 8.55 -5.04
CA ASP A 37 -7.22 7.37 -5.42
C ASP A 37 -6.40 6.09 -5.67
N SER A 38 -5.21 5.96 -5.07
CA SER A 38 -4.42 4.72 -5.17
C SER A 38 -5.11 3.56 -4.46
N ILE A 39 -5.10 2.39 -5.10
CA ILE A 39 -5.64 1.14 -4.55
C ILE A 39 -4.46 0.28 -4.10
N VAL A 40 -4.50 -0.20 -2.86
CA VAL A 40 -3.46 -1.06 -2.29
C VAL A 40 -4.12 -2.35 -1.80
N CYS A 41 -3.58 -3.50 -2.21
CA CYS A 41 -4.02 -4.79 -1.71
C CYS A 41 -2.85 -5.76 -1.53
N ASN A 42 -3.10 -6.77 -0.71
CA ASN A 42 -2.15 -7.82 -0.40
C ASN A 42 -2.74 -9.17 -0.78
N ILE A 43 -1.96 -10.00 -1.49
CA ILE A 43 -2.28 -11.39 -1.79
C ILE A 43 -1.34 -12.37 -1.06
N GLY A 44 -0.40 -11.84 -0.26
CA GLY A 44 0.43 -12.62 0.64
C GLY A 44 -0.38 -13.36 1.70
N HIS A 45 0.27 -14.31 2.39
CA HIS A 45 -0.39 -15.14 3.40
C HIS A 45 -0.76 -14.37 4.67
N PHE A 46 0.06 -13.38 5.04
CA PHE A 46 -0.14 -12.52 6.20
C PHE A 46 -0.33 -11.07 5.77
N ASP A 47 -1.06 -10.30 6.57
CA ASP A 47 -1.35 -8.88 6.39
C ASP A 47 -0.17 -7.94 6.71
N ILE A 48 1.00 -8.51 7.04
CA ILE A 48 2.21 -7.77 7.46
C ILE A 48 3.01 -7.15 6.29
N GLU A 49 2.62 -7.37 5.04
CA GLU A 49 3.29 -6.76 3.89
C GLU A 49 2.99 -5.25 3.80
N ILE A 50 1.82 -4.83 4.29
CA ILE A 50 1.33 -3.45 4.26
C ILE A 50 1.21 -2.94 5.70
N ASP A 51 1.74 -1.75 5.98
CA ASP A 51 1.61 -1.12 7.30
C ASP A 51 0.21 -0.51 7.51
N VAL A 52 -0.77 -1.38 7.74
CA VAL A 52 -2.16 -1.00 8.02
C VAL A 52 -2.26 -0.22 9.33
N LYS A 53 -1.42 -0.54 10.32
CA LYS A 53 -1.40 0.15 11.61
C LYS A 53 -1.03 1.63 11.44
N TRP A 54 -0.05 1.94 10.60
CA TRP A 54 0.31 3.31 10.29
C TRP A 54 -0.87 4.06 9.64
N LEU A 55 -1.59 3.43 8.70
CA LEU A 55 -2.78 4.03 8.10
C LEU A 55 -3.86 4.31 9.16
N GLU A 56 -4.17 3.35 10.03
CA GLU A 56 -5.18 3.54 11.08
C GLU A 56 -4.82 4.64 12.08
N THR A 57 -3.53 4.90 12.28
CA THR A 57 -3.05 5.94 13.20
C THR A 57 -2.95 7.32 12.56
N ASN A 58 -2.62 7.39 11.26
CA ASN A 58 -2.30 8.65 10.58
C ASN A 58 -3.36 9.10 9.58
N ALA A 59 -4.34 8.25 9.23
CA ALA A 59 -5.44 8.64 8.37
C ALA A 59 -6.31 9.70 9.05
N VAL A 60 -6.67 10.74 8.29
CA VAL A 60 -7.62 11.76 8.74
C VAL A 60 -9.02 11.17 8.91
N GLU A 61 -9.40 10.26 8.02
CA GLU A 61 -10.71 9.60 8.03
C GLU A 61 -10.59 8.18 7.44
N LYS A 62 -11.37 7.23 8.00
CA LYS A 62 -11.52 5.87 7.48
C LYS A 62 -12.99 5.64 7.13
N ILE A 63 -13.30 5.62 5.83
CA ILE A 63 -14.65 5.34 5.32
C ILE A 63 -14.71 3.91 4.80
N ASN A 64 -15.61 3.10 5.36
CA ASN A 64 -15.87 1.77 4.85
C ASN A 64 -16.88 1.83 3.70
N ILE A 65 -16.40 1.81 2.46
CA ILE A 65 -17.25 1.92 1.26
C ILE A 65 -18.14 0.68 1.08
N LYS A 66 -17.60 -0.50 1.37
CA LYS A 66 -18.30 -1.79 1.28
C LYS A 66 -17.64 -2.80 2.23
N PRO A 67 -18.34 -3.88 2.62
CA PRO A 67 -17.71 -4.99 3.35
C PRO A 67 -16.45 -5.48 2.62
N GLN A 68 -15.39 -5.68 3.41
CA GLN A 68 -14.12 -6.25 2.96
C GLN A 68 -14.28 -7.74 2.64
#